data_AF-A0AAV9WT20-F1
#
_entry.id   AF-A0AAV9WT20-F1
#
_cell.length_a   1.000
_cell.length_b   1.000
_cell.length_c   1.000
_cell.angle_alpha   90.00
_cell.angle_beta   90.00
_cell.angle_gamma   90.00
#
_symmetry.space_group_name_H-M   'P 1'
#
loop_
_entity.id
_entity.type
_entity.pdbx_description
1 polymer ?
#
loop_
_entity_poly.entity_id
_entity_poly.type
_entity_poly.pdbx_seq_one_letter_code
_entity_poly.pdbx_strand_id
1 'polypeptide(L)'
;MPRPLRALSALLYLIAHPILCIALAFAVAFGIDGYEAIDGSVSRYADGKLRFHVNDITTFVSAGLVVVKLLVSSWSAIALWECVYILRKEFNDTATTTNDAKASDGPYSEKVGDNKAIDTDGRLQFMISRRLPPWFKYPFKVPRGGQSWVILVVLLFILPQAFLAPLLSGSIDWAASFTLKDETRNLNSVSPIADFGKWYWYNSPGDGIHDLLSKRAAGYAALAWANSIATAKNGTSITGNGCRHVTNDADLPVNSTLLNAIVPCIRINSISWAMSEEETTLDDRLLVEQPDKLSLVGNSLSDYYISGAAAAFDANNLNIYNINAPNPTIFSGTLSVGLLLDRQRTTTPLCMGQNATAFGPGDRYNQYYNLPRGNSWDCACYLVGKISFTAGVTTSRLSTYVSPRIVEDQTPIDEVVFEPSPWVQPAIWALPDLMLLIPSLNASQFPTWDNLDLYTEGLVRQAYLAAWDALHDYFEEENNSYVAIPSEQTIRAKVSFTRVFAWLAVSLLMPLAGILMLALRGIVILPEEIEKVLTRVLYSLLT
;
A
#
# COMPACT_ATOMS: atom_id res chain seq x y z
N MET A 1 50.63 -25.98 20.98
CA MET A 1 49.65 -26.80 20.23
C MET A 1 50.35 -27.43 19.03
N PRO A 2 50.23 -28.75 18.81
CA PRO A 2 50.87 -29.44 17.68
C PRO A 2 50.40 -28.84 16.33
N ARG A 3 51.31 -28.70 15.36
CA ARG A 3 51.01 -28.24 13.98
C ARG A 3 49.78 -28.93 13.32
N PRO A 4 49.55 -30.26 13.46
CA PRO A 4 48.39 -30.89 12.83
C PRO A 4 47.03 -30.44 13.40
N LEU A 5 46.96 -30.11 14.70
CA LEU A 5 45.72 -29.64 15.33
C LEU A 5 45.28 -28.26 14.82
N ARG A 6 46.24 -27.39 14.43
CA ARG A 6 45.93 -26.07 13.86
C ARG A 6 45.36 -26.18 12.45
N ALA A 7 45.92 -27.06 11.62
CA ALA A 7 45.43 -27.29 10.25
C ALA A 7 44.00 -27.85 10.25
N LEU A 8 43.71 -28.80 11.14
CA LEU A 8 42.37 -29.36 11.30
C LEU A 8 41.35 -28.28 11.73
N SER A 9 41.73 -27.42 12.69
CA SER A 9 40.84 -26.33 13.12
C SER A 9 40.55 -25.33 12.00
N ALA A 10 41.54 -24.96 11.18
CA ALA A 10 41.36 -24.05 10.06
C ALA A 10 40.44 -24.63 8.98
N LEU A 11 40.60 -25.92 8.66
CA LEU A 11 39.74 -26.61 7.69
C LEU A 11 38.28 -26.62 8.15
N LEU A 12 38.04 -26.83 9.45
CA LEU A 12 36.69 -26.86 10.01
C LEU A 12 35.97 -25.51 9.87
N TYR A 13 36.65 -24.39 10.13
CA TYR A 13 36.07 -23.05 9.91
C TYR A 13 35.80 -22.78 8.42
N LEU A 14 36.72 -23.22 7.54
CA LEU A 14 36.65 -22.98 6.10
C LEU A 14 35.48 -23.74 5.45
N ILE A 15 35.10 -24.89 6.00
CA ILE A 15 33.94 -25.68 5.54
C ILE A 15 32.65 -25.23 6.24
N ALA A 16 32.68 -25.01 7.56
CA ALA A 16 31.46 -24.67 8.32
C ALA A 16 30.87 -23.31 7.91
N HIS A 17 31.71 -22.31 7.65
CA HIS A 17 31.26 -20.98 7.26
C HIS A 17 30.43 -20.94 5.97
N PRO A 18 30.93 -21.42 4.81
CA PRO A 18 30.15 -21.39 3.57
C PRO A 18 28.89 -22.25 3.65
N ILE A 19 28.93 -23.40 4.31
CA ILE A 19 27.73 -24.24 4.51
C ILE A 19 26.66 -23.44 5.26
N LEU A 20 27.02 -22.77 6.36
CA LEU A 20 26.09 -21.97 7.14
C LEU A 20 25.56 -20.77 6.34
N CYS A 21 26.43 -20.08 5.59
CA CYS A 21 26.02 -18.94 4.77
C CYS A 21 25.06 -19.36 3.65
N ILE A 22 25.35 -20.48 2.97
CA ILE A 22 24.46 -21.06 1.96
C ILE A 22 23.13 -21.44 2.60
N ALA A 23 23.15 -22.22 3.68
CA ALA A 23 21.92 -22.64 4.37
C ALA A 23 21.06 -21.44 4.79
N LEU A 24 21.67 -20.40 5.36
CA LEU A 24 20.96 -19.19 5.77
C LEU A 24 20.40 -18.41 4.57
N ALA A 25 21.18 -18.25 3.50
CA ALA A 25 20.73 -17.58 2.28
C ALA A 25 19.53 -18.31 1.65
N PHE A 26 19.58 -19.64 1.55
CA PHE A 26 18.47 -20.44 1.03
C PHE A 26 17.25 -20.40 1.94
N ALA A 27 17.44 -20.46 3.26
CA ALA A 27 16.34 -20.32 4.22
C ALA A 27 15.63 -18.97 4.08
N VAL A 28 16.37 -17.87 3.91
CA VAL A 28 15.78 -16.55 3.68
C VAL A 28 15.13 -16.46 2.29
N ALA A 29 15.81 -16.87 1.23
CA ALA A 29 15.32 -16.73 -0.14
C ALA A 29 14.09 -17.59 -0.45
N PHE A 30 14.00 -18.80 0.11
CA PHE A 30 12.95 -19.76 -0.26
C PHE A 30 12.05 -20.16 0.91
N GLY A 31 12.54 -20.06 2.14
CA GLY A 31 11.75 -20.39 3.33
C GLY A 31 10.95 -19.21 3.86
N ILE A 32 11.44 -17.97 3.68
CA ILE A 32 10.79 -16.75 4.19
C ILE A 32 10.02 -16.03 3.09
N ASP A 33 10.45 -16.09 1.83
CA ASP A 33 9.73 -15.39 0.75
C ASP A 33 8.29 -15.91 0.60
N GLY A 34 7.33 -14.98 0.60
CA GLY A 34 5.90 -15.30 0.57
C GLY A 34 5.33 -15.82 1.89
N TYR A 35 6.14 -15.96 2.95
CA TYR A 35 5.64 -16.39 4.26
C TYR A 35 4.66 -15.36 4.84
N GLU A 36 3.51 -15.84 5.31
CA GLU A 36 2.48 -15.02 5.94
C GLU A 36 2.60 -15.13 7.45
N ALA A 37 3.14 -14.09 8.07
CA ALA A 37 3.21 -13.96 9.51
C ALA A 37 1.89 -13.44 10.07
N ILE A 38 1.50 -13.95 11.23
CA ILE A 38 0.33 -13.48 11.97
C ILE A 38 0.64 -12.19 12.75
N ASP A 39 -0.35 -11.30 12.82
CA ASP A 39 -0.32 -10.18 13.76
C ASP A 39 -0.45 -10.71 15.21
N GLY A 40 0.06 -9.97 16.19
CA GLY A 40 0.16 -10.37 17.60
C GLY A 40 -1.18 -10.67 18.30
N SER A 41 -2.30 -10.49 17.61
CA SER A 41 -3.67 -10.69 18.10
C SER A 41 -4.17 -12.15 17.98
N VAL A 42 -3.50 -13.01 17.22
CA VAL A 42 -3.95 -14.39 16.95
C VAL A 42 -3.05 -15.42 17.65
N SER A 43 -3.63 -16.58 18.03
CA SER A 43 -2.87 -17.66 18.65
C SER A 43 -1.79 -18.22 17.71
N ARG A 44 -0.59 -18.46 18.23
CA ARG A 44 0.55 -19.05 17.50
C ARG A 44 0.27 -20.45 16.94
N TYR A 45 -0.69 -21.15 17.53
CA TYR A 45 -1.14 -22.44 17.08
C TYR A 45 -2.58 -22.29 16.61
N ALA A 46 -2.80 -22.47 15.32
CA ALA A 46 -4.10 -22.45 14.67
C ALA A 46 -4.13 -23.59 13.63
N ASP A 47 -5.22 -24.34 13.58
CA ASP A 47 -5.44 -25.43 12.61
C ASP A 47 -4.35 -26.51 12.62
N GLY A 48 -3.78 -26.79 13.81
CA GLY A 48 -2.70 -27.77 13.94
C GLY A 48 -1.34 -27.30 13.39
N LYS A 49 -1.22 -26.04 12.97
CA LYS A 49 0.00 -25.47 12.38
C LYS A 49 0.56 -24.38 13.29
N LEU A 50 1.87 -24.43 13.52
CA LEU A 50 2.60 -23.35 14.18
C LEU A 50 2.80 -22.19 13.19
N ARG A 51 2.27 -21.02 13.52
CA ARG A 51 2.46 -19.76 12.78
C ARG A 51 3.42 -18.87 13.56
N PHE A 52 4.37 -18.25 12.87
CA PHE A 52 5.40 -17.39 13.46
C PHE A 52 5.01 -15.93 13.28
N HIS A 53 5.37 -15.11 14.27
CA HIS A 53 5.31 -13.66 14.11
C HIS A 53 6.54 -13.16 13.35
N VAL A 54 6.43 -11.92 12.83
CA VAL A 54 7.54 -11.18 12.23
C VAL A 54 8.76 -11.14 13.17
N ASN A 55 8.53 -10.94 14.48
CA ASN A 55 9.59 -10.88 15.49
C ASN A 55 10.32 -12.22 15.67
N ASP A 56 9.62 -13.35 15.53
CA ASP A 56 10.25 -14.67 15.66
C ASP A 56 11.18 -14.92 14.47
N ILE A 57 10.73 -14.63 13.25
CA ILE A 57 11.50 -14.83 12.01
C ILE A 57 12.73 -13.92 11.98
N THR A 58 12.57 -12.63 12.29
CA THR A 58 13.68 -11.68 12.36
C THR A 58 14.69 -12.06 13.44
N THR A 59 14.24 -12.64 14.56
CA THR A 59 15.11 -13.16 15.61
C THR A 59 15.91 -14.37 15.13
N PHE A 60 15.30 -15.33 14.41
CA PHE A 60 16.03 -16.48 13.86
C PHE A 60 17.09 -16.06 12.84
N VAL A 61 16.76 -15.12 11.94
CA VAL A 61 17.73 -14.57 10.98
C VAL A 61 18.88 -13.85 11.70
N SER A 62 18.56 -13.06 12.73
CA SER A 62 19.57 -12.35 13.53
C SER A 62 20.47 -13.32 14.30
N ALA A 63 19.91 -14.38 14.88
CA ALA A 63 20.67 -15.43 15.54
C ALA A 63 21.63 -16.14 14.55
N GLY A 64 21.13 -16.47 13.35
CA GLY A 64 21.97 -17.02 12.28
C GLY A 64 23.12 -16.10 11.89
N LEU A 65 22.85 -14.80 11.72
CA LEU A 65 23.87 -13.79 11.43
C LEU A 65 24.91 -13.64 12.56
N VAL A 66 24.50 -13.78 13.83
CA VAL A 66 25.43 -13.78 14.98
C VAL A 66 26.37 -14.97 14.91
N VAL A 67 25.87 -16.17 14.61
CA VAL A 67 26.71 -17.37 14.46
C VAL A 67 27.71 -17.19 13.31
N VAL A 68 27.27 -16.69 12.15
CA VAL A 68 28.16 -16.36 11.02
C VAL A 68 29.22 -15.36 11.46
N LYS A 69 28.84 -14.29 12.16
CA LYS A 69 29.77 -13.26 12.66
C LYS A 69 30.81 -13.82 13.64
N LEU A 70 30.43 -14.75 14.52
CA LEU A 70 31.35 -15.42 15.44
C LEU A 70 32.39 -16.27 14.69
N LEU A 71 31.95 -17.01 13.66
CA LEU A 71 32.85 -17.78 12.80
C LEU A 71 33.81 -16.87 12.04
N VAL A 72 33.29 -15.80 11.43
CA VAL A 72 34.09 -14.78 10.73
C VAL A 72 35.11 -14.14 11.67
N SER A 73 34.70 -13.72 12.86
CA SER A 73 35.58 -13.03 13.81
C SER A 73 36.69 -13.96 14.31
N SER A 74 36.35 -15.21 14.61
CA SER A 74 37.30 -16.24 15.03
C SER A 74 38.32 -16.52 13.93
N TRP A 75 37.86 -16.70 12.69
CA TRP A 75 38.74 -16.92 11.54
C TRP A 75 39.62 -15.70 11.24
N SER A 76 39.04 -14.49 11.29
CA SER A 76 39.76 -13.23 11.06
C SER A 76 40.91 -13.04 12.06
N ALA A 77 40.68 -13.35 13.34
CA ALA A 77 41.72 -13.26 14.36
C ALA A 77 42.88 -14.23 14.07
N ILE A 78 42.58 -15.47 13.66
CA ILE A 78 43.58 -16.47 13.28
C ILE A 78 44.35 -15.99 12.03
N ALA A 79 43.64 -15.54 11.00
CA ALA A 79 44.24 -15.08 9.75
C ALA A 79 45.15 -13.86 9.97
N LEU A 80 44.70 -12.87 10.75
CA LEU A 80 45.47 -11.68 11.11
C LEU A 80 46.74 -12.04 11.88
N TRP A 81 46.63 -12.90 12.89
CA TRP A 81 47.77 -13.37 13.66
C TRP A 81 48.84 -14.00 12.77
N GLU A 82 48.41 -14.77 11.78
CA GLU A 82 49.29 -15.50 10.89
C GLU A 82 49.90 -14.59 9.81
N CYS A 83 49.15 -13.60 9.31
CA CYS A 83 49.71 -12.54 8.47
C CYS A 83 50.82 -11.77 9.22
N VAL A 84 50.58 -11.41 10.48
CA VAL A 84 51.58 -10.73 11.33
C VAL A 84 52.82 -11.60 11.53
N TYR A 85 52.63 -12.91 11.76
CA TYR A 85 53.75 -13.84 11.92
C TYR A 85 54.59 -13.96 10.65
N ILE A 86 53.95 -14.10 9.48
CA ILE A 86 54.63 -14.19 8.18
C ILE A 86 55.44 -12.91 7.91
N LEU A 87 54.81 -11.73 8.07
CA LEU A 87 55.48 -10.45 7.87
C LEU A 87 56.67 -10.25 8.83
N ARG A 88 56.52 -10.68 10.10
CA ARG A 88 57.60 -10.59 11.09
C ARG A 88 58.76 -11.51 10.71
N LYS A 89 58.48 -12.71 10.19
CA LYS A 89 59.51 -13.64 9.72
C LYS A 89 60.28 -13.05 8.53
N GLU A 90 59.56 -12.54 7.52
CA GLU A 90 60.17 -11.88 6.36
C GLU A 90 61.05 -10.69 6.75
N PHE A 91 60.58 -9.86 7.69
CA PHE A 91 61.36 -8.73 8.21
C PHE A 91 62.65 -9.17 8.91
N ASN A 92 62.58 -10.21 9.75
CA ASN A 92 63.76 -10.75 10.44
C ASN A 92 64.75 -11.37 9.45
N ASP A 93 64.28 -12.15 8.47
CA ASP A 93 65.14 -12.79 7.45
C ASP A 93 65.88 -11.72 6.62
N THR A 94 65.19 -10.62 6.28
CA THR A 94 65.78 -9.47 5.56
C THR A 94 66.81 -8.72 6.42
N ALA A 95 66.54 -8.53 7.72
CA ALA A 95 67.46 -7.86 8.63
C ALA A 95 68.77 -8.64 8.82
N THR A 96 68.70 -9.97 8.84
CA THR A 96 69.87 -10.85 8.97
C THR A 96 70.75 -10.79 7.72
N THR A 97 70.16 -10.79 6.52
CA THR A 97 70.92 -10.68 5.25
C THR A 97 71.62 -9.34 5.07
N THR A 98 71.04 -8.24 5.57
CA THR A 98 71.71 -6.92 5.53
C THR A 98 72.88 -6.78 6.52
N ASN A 99 72.93 -7.57 7.59
CA ASN A 99 74.05 -7.55 8.54
C ASN A 99 75.24 -8.37 8.03
N ASP A 100 74.98 -9.49 7.33
CA ASP A 100 76.04 -10.32 6.75
C ASP A 100 76.70 -9.68 5.52
N ALA A 101 75.96 -8.86 4.75
CA ALA A 101 76.52 -8.10 3.62
C ALA A 101 77.44 -6.93 4.03
N LYS A 102 77.53 -6.61 5.33
CA LYS A 102 78.42 -5.56 5.86
C LYS A 102 79.73 -6.11 6.47
N ALA A 103 79.92 -7.43 6.46
CA ALA A 103 81.08 -8.09 7.07
C ALA A 103 82.22 -8.43 6.08
N SER A 104 82.12 -8.07 4.80
CA SER A 104 83.21 -8.25 3.83
C SER A 104 83.60 -6.93 3.15
N ASP A 105 84.28 -6.06 3.89
CA ASP A 105 85.37 -5.27 3.31
C ASP A 105 86.34 -4.85 4.42
N GLY A 106 87.63 -5.01 4.12
CA GLY A 106 88.74 -4.96 5.05
C GLY A 106 89.10 -3.58 5.64
N PRO A 107 90.21 -3.51 6.39
CA PRO A 107 90.34 -2.66 7.56
C PRO A 107 90.96 -1.29 7.22
N TYR A 108 90.34 -0.19 7.66
CA TYR A 108 91.04 1.07 7.87
C TYR A 108 90.47 1.88 9.05
N SER A 109 91.40 2.18 9.94
CA SER A 109 91.47 3.20 10.99
C SER A 109 90.51 4.42 10.89
N GLU A 110 89.90 4.71 12.04
CA GLU A 110 89.82 6.04 12.68
C GLU A 110 89.12 7.19 11.92
N LYS A 111 87.95 7.59 12.45
CA LYS A 111 87.83 8.89 13.12
C LYS A 111 86.49 9.05 13.85
N VAL A 112 86.62 9.49 15.09
CA VAL A 112 85.62 10.13 15.94
C VAL A 112 84.88 11.22 15.16
N GLY A 113 83.54 11.19 15.19
CA GLY A 113 82.70 12.22 14.59
C GLY A 113 81.21 11.95 14.80
N ASP A 114 80.67 12.64 15.80
CA ASP A 114 79.25 12.97 16.02
C ASP A 114 78.23 11.85 16.19
N ASN A 115 77.83 11.69 17.47
CA ASN A 115 76.54 11.17 17.90
C ASN A 115 75.39 12.02 17.30
N LYS A 116 75.09 11.81 16.03
CA LYS A 116 73.77 12.14 15.49
C LYS A 116 72.86 11.00 15.92
N ALA A 117 72.31 11.12 17.12
CA ALA A 117 71.14 10.37 17.55
C ALA A 117 70.12 10.49 16.41
N ILE A 118 70.01 9.43 15.62
CA ILE A 118 69.11 9.35 14.49
C ILE A 118 67.73 9.63 15.07
N ASP A 119 67.12 10.68 14.51
CA ASP A 119 65.76 11.19 14.67
C ASP A 119 64.70 10.07 14.65
N THR A 120 64.72 9.27 15.70
CA THR A 120 63.76 8.21 15.99
C THR A 120 62.78 8.74 17.04
N ASP A 121 63.24 9.66 17.89
CA ASP A 121 62.50 10.24 19.01
C ASP A 121 61.51 11.34 18.55
N GLY A 122 61.90 12.19 17.59
CA GLY A 122 61.00 13.19 16.98
C GLY A 122 59.89 12.56 16.14
N ARG A 123 60.19 11.45 15.46
CA ARG A 123 59.21 10.65 14.71
C ARG A 123 58.24 9.89 15.61
N LEU A 124 58.70 9.39 16.76
CA LEU A 124 57.84 8.75 17.76
C LEU A 124 56.90 9.77 18.41
N GLN A 125 57.40 10.96 18.75
CA GLN A 125 56.56 12.04 19.31
C GLN A 125 55.51 12.56 18.33
N PHE A 126 55.83 12.68 17.04
CA PHE A 126 54.83 13.06 16.01
C PHE A 126 53.75 11.98 15.82
N MET A 127 54.10 10.71 15.98
CA MET A 127 53.16 9.59 15.91
C MET A 127 52.18 9.56 17.09
N ILE A 128 52.68 9.86 18.30
CA ILE A 128 51.87 9.94 19.52
C ILE A 128 50.97 11.20 19.47
N SER A 129 51.47 12.32 18.94
CA SER A 129 50.73 13.60 18.95
C SER A 129 49.60 13.69 17.94
N ARG A 130 49.65 12.96 16.81
CA ARG A 130 48.60 13.07 15.77
C ARG A 130 47.59 11.93 15.71
N ARG A 131 47.75 10.83 16.46
CA ARG A 131 46.87 9.63 16.45
C ARG A 131 46.48 9.13 15.04
N LEU A 132 47.23 9.50 14.00
CA LEU A 132 46.94 9.08 12.63
C LEU A 132 47.45 7.66 12.44
N PRO A 133 46.61 6.73 11.97
CA PRO A 133 47.06 5.37 11.83
C PRO A 133 48.06 5.29 10.64
N PRO A 134 49.06 4.39 10.70
CA PRO A 134 50.27 4.43 9.85
C PRO A 134 50.01 4.43 8.33
N TRP A 135 48.84 3.95 7.92
CA TRP A 135 48.40 3.84 6.54
C TRP A 135 47.96 5.17 5.92
N PHE A 136 47.82 6.26 6.66
CA PHE A 136 47.55 7.60 6.09
C PHE A 136 48.82 8.36 5.67
N LYS A 137 50.01 7.75 5.75
CA LYS A 137 51.27 8.39 5.32
C LYS A 137 51.47 8.21 3.81
N TYR A 138 51.39 9.31 3.06
CA TYR A 138 51.88 9.37 1.68
C TYR A 138 53.42 9.54 1.67
N PRO A 139 54.15 8.89 0.75
CA PRO A 139 53.66 7.88 -0.19
C PRO A 139 53.38 6.56 0.54
N PHE A 140 52.24 5.96 0.23
CA PHE A 140 51.89 4.62 0.72
C PHE A 140 53.02 3.67 0.32
N LYS A 141 53.67 3.03 1.29
CA LYS A 141 54.64 2.00 0.98
C LYS A 141 53.89 0.81 0.41
N VAL A 142 53.85 0.72 -0.91
CA VAL A 142 53.28 -0.42 -1.64
C VAL A 142 53.98 -1.70 -1.20
N PRO A 143 53.25 -2.80 -0.94
CA PRO A 143 53.84 -4.07 -0.58
C PRO A 143 54.92 -4.50 -1.58
N ARG A 144 56.10 -4.85 -1.07
CA ARG A 144 57.23 -5.35 -1.88
C ARG A 144 57.26 -6.87 -1.73
N GLY A 145 57.05 -7.60 -2.82
CA GLY A 145 57.03 -9.06 -2.85
C GLY A 145 55.63 -9.66 -2.98
N GLY A 146 55.54 -10.82 -3.65
CA GLY A 146 54.26 -11.49 -3.96
C GLY A 146 53.48 -11.90 -2.70
N GLN A 147 54.16 -12.34 -1.64
CA GLN A 147 53.51 -12.75 -0.39
C GLN A 147 52.77 -11.59 0.29
N SER A 148 53.37 -10.40 0.30
CA SER A 148 52.75 -9.19 0.86
C SER A 148 51.48 -8.78 0.09
N TRP A 149 51.43 -8.99 -1.22
CA TRP A 149 50.22 -8.78 -2.03
C TRP A 149 49.11 -9.78 -1.71
N VAL A 150 49.44 -11.06 -1.55
CA VAL A 150 48.45 -12.07 -1.16
C VAL A 150 47.87 -11.76 0.23
N ILE A 151 48.70 -11.32 1.17
CA ILE A 151 48.25 -10.86 2.50
C ILE A 151 47.27 -9.68 2.36
N LEU A 152 47.57 -8.69 1.51
CA LEU A 152 46.68 -7.57 1.27
C LEU A 152 45.31 -8.02 0.74
N VAL A 153 45.29 -8.94 -0.24
CA VAL A 153 44.05 -9.50 -0.81
C VAL A 153 43.25 -10.28 0.25
N VAL A 154 43.92 -11.09 1.07
CA VAL A 154 43.28 -11.81 2.18
C VAL A 154 42.60 -10.84 3.14
N LEU A 155 43.28 -9.76 3.53
CA LEU A 155 42.71 -8.73 4.39
C LEU A 155 41.54 -8.01 3.73
N LEU A 156 41.63 -7.74 2.43
CA LEU A 156 40.56 -7.11 1.66
C LEU A 156 39.30 -7.98 1.60
N PHE A 157 39.43 -9.31 1.49
CA PHE A 157 38.30 -10.23 1.50
C PHE A 157 37.66 -10.39 2.89
N ILE A 158 38.46 -10.28 3.96
CA ILE A 158 38.00 -10.35 5.35
C ILE A 158 37.28 -9.07 5.77
N LEU A 159 37.78 -7.89 5.36
CA LEU A 159 37.29 -6.59 5.80
C LEU A 159 35.77 -6.38 5.66
N PRO A 160 35.13 -6.60 4.49
CA PRO A 160 33.72 -6.32 4.32
C PRO A 160 32.83 -7.22 5.18
N GLN A 161 33.30 -8.41 5.57
CA GLN A 161 32.50 -9.41 6.30
C GLN A 161 31.89 -8.87 7.60
N ALA A 162 32.57 -7.94 8.28
CA ALA A 162 32.09 -7.35 9.52
C ALA A 162 30.84 -6.46 9.33
N PHE A 163 30.57 -6.01 8.11
CA PHE A 163 29.54 -5.03 7.78
C PHE A 163 28.40 -5.58 6.92
N LEU A 164 28.39 -6.89 6.63
CA LEU A 164 27.41 -7.49 5.73
C LEU A 164 26.06 -7.83 6.38
N ALA A 165 25.99 -7.94 7.71
CA ALA A 165 24.75 -8.35 8.40
C ALA A 165 23.50 -7.53 7.99
N PRO A 166 23.57 -6.18 7.86
CA PRO A 166 22.44 -5.37 7.40
C PRO A 166 21.93 -5.73 5.99
N LEU A 167 22.79 -6.25 5.11
CA LEU A 167 22.41 -6.58 3.73
C LEU A 167 21.42 -7.76 3.69
N LEU A 168 21.64 -8.77 4.55
CA LEU A 168 20.72 -9.90 4.66
C LEU A 168 19.51 -9.57 5.53
N SER A 169 19.69 -8.92 6.69
CA SER A 169 18.55 -8.58 7.55
C SER A 169 17.60 -7.58 6.89
N GLY A 170 18.14 -6.64 6.10
CA GLY A 170 17.37 -5.70 5.29
C GLY A 170 16.91 -6.28 3.94
N SER A 171 17.06 -7.58 3.69
CA SER A 171 16.53 -8.20 2.48
C SER A 171 15.06 -8.62 2.61
N ILE A 172 14.50 -8.62 3.82
CA ILE A 172 13.13 -9.04 4.11
C ILE A 172 12.30 -7.78 4.33
N ASP A 173 11.40 -7.50 3.40
CA ASP A 173 10.39 -6.46 3.55
C ASP A 173 9.07 -7.10 3.98
N TRP A 174 8.35 -6.45 4.88
CA TRP A 174 7.08 -6.95 5.42
C TRP A 174 5.94 -6.10 4.88
N ALA A 175 5.07 -6.70 4.07
CA ALA A 175 3.91 -6.04 3.47
C ALA A 175 2.62 -6.51 4.14
N ALA A 176 1.67 -5.59 4.35
CA ALA A 176 0.34 -5.95 4.81
C ALA A 176 -0.34 -6.87 3.78
N SER A 177 -0.96 -7.93 4.27
CA SER A 177 -1.67 -8.94 3.48
C SER A 177 -2.92 -9.38 4.25
N PHE A 178 -3.82 -10.07 3.58
CA PHE A 178 -5.03 -10.59 4.19
C PHE A 178 -5.25 -12.01 3.70
N THR A 179 -5.69 -12.86 4.60
CA THR A 179 -6.08 -14.24 4.28
C THR A 179 -7.47 -14.48 4.82
N LEU A 180 -8.31 -15.16 4.04
CA LEU A 180 -9.62 -15.59 4.53
C LEU A 180 -9.42 -16.73 5.52
N LYS A 181 -10.18 -16.72 6.62
CA LYS A 181 -10.22 -17.85 7.56
C LYS A 181 -11.04 -19.00 6.96
N ASP A 182 -10.73 -20.22 7.39
CA ASP A 182 -11.53 -21.41 7.02
C ASP A 182 -12.86 -21.47 7.80
N GLU A 183 -12.98 -20.70 8.89
CA GLU A 183 -14.18 -20.61 9.71
C GLU A 183 -15.22 -19.66 9.11
N THR A 184 -16.48 -20.09 9.10
CA THR A 184 -17.62 -19.25 8.71
C THR A 184 -18.36 -18.74 9.93
N ARG A 185 -18.84 -17.50 9.87
CA ARG A 185 -19.68 -16.86 10.92
C ARG A 185 -21.06 -16.53 10.37
N ASN A 186 -22.10 -16.84 11.13
CA ASN A 186 -23.47 -16.43 10.81
C ASN A 186 -23.74 -15.02 11.33
N LEU A 187 -24.38 -14.17 10.51
CA LEU A 187 -24.71 -12.78 10.80
C LEU A 187 -26.21 -12.55 10.66
N ASN A 188 -26.87 -12.02 11.68
CA ASN A 188 -28.34 -11.82 11.68
C ASN A 188 -28.79 -10.48 11.07
N SER A 189 -27.90 -9.78 10.36
CA SER A 189 -27.97 -8.32 10.21
C SER A 189 -27.89 -7.81 8.76
N VAL A 190 -28.41 -8.60 7.82
CA VAL A 190 -28.46 -8.22 6.40
C VAL A 190 -29.77 -8.70 5.77
N SER A 191 -30.84 -8.89 6.56
CA SER A 191 -32.03 -9.65 6.16
C SER A 191 -32.73 -9.03 4.94
N PRO A 192 -32.98 -9.78 3.85
CA PRO A 192 -33.60 -9.22 2.66
C PRO A 192 -35.12 -9.07 2.80
N ILE A 193 -35.69 -9.52 3.92
CA ILE A 193 -37.13 -9.51 4.17
C ILE A 193 -37.49 -8.21 4.90
N ALA A 194 -38.55 -7.59 4.40
CA ALA A 194 -39.10 -6.35 4.88
C ALA A 194 -40.29 -6.59 5.84
N ASP A 195 -40.26 -5.98 7.02
CA ASP A 195 -41.42 -5.84 7.90
C ASP A 195 -42.31 -4.67 7.45
N PHE A 196 -43.32 -4.97 6.63
CA PHE A 196 -44.26 -3.96 6.15
C PHE A 196 -45.25 -3.44 7.22
N GLY A 197 -45.19 -3.94 8.47
CA GLY A 197 -46.02 -3.42 9.57
C GLY A 197 -45.78 -1.93 9.84
N LYS A 198 -44.58 -1.42 9.52
CA LYS A 198 -44.22 0.01 9.67
C LYS A 198 -44.58 0.88 8.46
N TRP A 199 -45.05 0.29 7.35
CA TRP A 199 -45.23 1.01 6.07
C TRP A 199 -46.31 2.09 6.13
N TYR A 200 -47.36 1.85 6.93
CA TYR A 200 -48.40 2.85 7.20
C TYR A 200 -47.80 4.15 7.77
N TRP A 201 -46.92 4.03 8.77
CA TRP A 201 -46.26 5.17 9.42
C TRP A 201 -45.26 5.88 8.52
N TYR A 202 -44.61 5.15 7.60
CA TYR A 202 -43.72 5.76 6.63
C TYR A 202 -44.45 6.76 5.72
N ASN A 203 -45.64 6.39 5.23
CA ASN A 203 -46.40 7.28 4.34
C ASN A 203 -47.25 8.32 5.09
N SER A 204 -47.61 8.05 6.34
CA SER A 204 -48.50 8.88 7.15
C SER A 204 -48.05 10.36 7.17
N PRO A 205 -48.92 11.32 6.80
CA PRO A 205 -48.50 12.70 6.66
C PRO A 205 -48.20 13.32 8.03
N GLY A 206 -47.03 13.93 8.18
CA GLY A 206 -46.65 14.67 9.40
C GLY A 206 -45.83 13.88 10.42
N ASP A 207 -45.59 12.59 10.21
CA ASP A 207 -44.80 11.76 11.15
C ASP A 207 -43.29 11.99 11.07
N GLY A 208 -42.82 12.83 10.13
CA GLY A 208 -41.40 13.20 9.99
C GLY A 208 -40.48 12.05 9.56
N ILE A 209 -41.03 10.87 9.25
CA ILE A 209 -40.26 9.67 8.91
C ILE A 209 -39.45 9.87 7.62
N HIS A 210 -40.00 10.52 6.60
CA HIS A 210 -39.24 10.86 5.38
C HIS A 210 -38.01 11.73 5.68
N ASP A 211 -38.13 12.70 6.59
CA ASP A 211 -37.01 13.58 6.99
C ASP A 211 -35.95 12.82 7.77
N LEU A 212 -36.37 11.99 8.73
CA LEU A 212 -35.47 11.10 9.47
C LEU A 212 -34.70 10.17 8.53
N LEU A 213 -35.39 9.51 7.60
CA LEU A 213 -34.78 8.56 6.65
C LEU A 213 -33.88 9.26 5.65
N SER A 214 -34.25 10.45 5.17
CA SER A 214 -33.39 11.23 4.26
C SER A 214 -32.08 11.63 4.93
N LYS A 215 -32.12 12.06 6.20
CA LYS A 215 -30.90 12.36 6.98
C LYS A 215 -30.06 11.11 7.24
N ARG A 216 -30.70 9.98 7.57
CA ARG A 216 -30.01 8.70 7.78
C ARG A 216 -29.33 8.20 6.50
N ALA A 217 -30.05 8.23 5.38
CA ALA A 217 -29.52 7.92 4.06
C ALA A 217 -28.35 8.83 3.69
N ALA A 218 -28.44 10.15 3.90
CA ALA A 218 -27.30 11.04 3.66
C ALA A 218 -26.07 10.67 4.50
N GLY A 219 -26.27 10.23 5.75
CA GLY A 219 -25.22 9.66 6.59
C GLY A 219 -24.64 8.34 6.05
N TYR A 220 -25.48 7.45 5.51
CA TYR A 220 -25.05 6.21 4.85
C TYR A 220 -24.27 6.47 3.56
N ALA A 221 -24.65 7.47 2.76
CA ALA A 221 -23.89 7.90 1.60
C ALA A 221 -22.48 8.36 2.01
N ALA A 222 -22.38 9.20 3.05
CA ALA A 222 -21.10 9.65 3.58
C ALA A 222 -20.25 8.48 4.11
N LEU A 223 -20.85 7.56 4.87
CA LEU A 223 -20.16 6.36 5.36
C LEU A 223 -19.62 5.52 4.20
N ALA A 224 -20.49 5.21 3.22
CA ALA A 224 -20.22 4.33 2.08
C ALA A 224 -19.13 4.85 1.13
N TRP A 225 -18.94 6.17 1.04
CA TRP A 225 -18.13 6.78 -0.02
C TRP A 225 -17.07 7.78 0.45
N ALA A 226 -16.94 8.07 1.75
CA ALA A 226 -15.90 8.98 2.26
C ALA A 226 -14.49 8.37 2.22
N ASN A 227 -14.35 7.04 2.17
CA ASN A 227 -13.05 6.37 2.21
C ASN A 227 -12.28 6.54 0.88
N SER A 228 -11.20 7.34 0.89
CA SER A 228 -10.31 7.58 -0.25
C SER A 228 -9.49 6.36 -0.69
N ILE A 229 -9.39 5.33 0.14
CA ILE A 229 -8.65 4.10 -0.18
C ILE A 229 -9.51 3.18 -1.07
N ALA A 230 -10.83 3.20 -0.87
CA ALA A 230 -11.79 2.37 -1.61
C ALA A 230 -12.48 3.13 -2.77
N THR A 231 -12.25 4.43 -2.89
CA THR A 231 -12.91 5.29 -3.88
C THR A 231 -11.87 6.05 -4.69
N ALA A 232 -11.95 5.94 -6.01
CA ALA A 232 -11.06 6.63 -6.94
C ALA A 232 -11.40 8.12 -7.03
N LYS A 233 -10.45 8.92 -7.55
CA LYS A 233 -10.63 10.38 -7.70
C LYS A 233 -11.80 10.78 -8.60
N ASN A 234 -12.25 9.87 -9.47
CA ASN A 234 -13.41 10.04 -10.33
C ASN A 234 -14.73 9.63 -9.64
N GLY A 235 -14.71 9.29 -8.34
CA GLY A 235 -15.89 8.89 -7.58
C GLY A 235 -16.32 7.43 -7.80
N THR A 236 -15.58 6.63 -8.57
CA THR A 236 -15.88 5.20 -8.76
C THR A 236 -15.23 4.35 -7.69
N SER A 237 -15.72 3.13 -7.49
CA SER A 237 -15.04 2.18 -6.62
C SER A 237 -13.69 1.75 -7.20
N ILE A 238 -12.71 1.51 -6.33
CA ILE A 238 -11.42 0.88 -6.69
C ILE A 238 -11.47 -0.63 -6.46
N THR A 239 -12.32 -1.06 -5.54
CA THR A 239 -12.33 -2.42 -4.98
C THR A 239 -13.43 -3.30 -5.57
N GLY A 240 -14.37 -2.76 -6.33
CA GLY A 240 -15.52 -3.51 -6.85
C GLY A 240 -16.30 -2.73 -7.88
N ASN A 241 -17.58 -3.06 -8.05
CA ASN A 241 -18.44 -2.47 -9.06
C ASN A 241 -19.19 -1.20 -8.60
N GLY A 242 -19.02 -0.78 -7.35
CA GLY A 242 -19.70 0.36 -6.75
C GLY A 242 -21.09 0.06 -6.19
N CYS A 243 -21.57 -1.18 -6.24
CA CYS A 243 -22.81 -1.61 -5.60
C CYS A 243 -22.52 -1.97 -4.14
N ARG A 244 -22.76 -0.99 -3.27
CA ARG A 244 -22.43 -0.99 -1.84
C ARG A 244 -23.69 -1.07 -1.00
N HIS A 245 -23.61 -1.81 0.09
CA HIS A 245 -24.64 -1.90 1.11
C HIS A 245 -24.02 -1.60 2.48
N VAL A 246 -24.67 -0.70 3.24
CA VAL A 246 -24.33 -0.43 4.64
C VAL A 246 -25.00 -1.46 5.55
N THR A 247 -24.21 -2.36 6.13
CA THR A 247 -24.67 -3.37 7.09
C THR A 247 -24.64 -2.81 8.53
N ASN A 248 -25.27 -3.51 9.48
CA ASN A 248 -24.95 -3.23 10.88
C ASN A 248 -23.54 -3.76 11.21
N ASP A 249 -23.01 -3.30 12.35
CA ASP A 249 -21.67 -3.64 12.79
C ASP A 249 -21.60 -5.13 13.15
N ALA A 250 -20.98 -5.90 12.26
CA ALA A 250 -20.79 -7.33 12.41
C ALA A 250 -19.50 -7.68 13.17
N ASP A 251 -18.71 -6.69 13.58
CA ASP A 251 -17.35 -6.87 14.11
C ASP A 251 -16.51 -7.76 13.17
N LEU A 252 -16.59 -7.46 11.86
CA LEU A 252 -15.83 -8.14 10.83
C LEU A 252 -14.74 -7.22 10.28
N PRO A 253 -13.49 -7.71 10.15
CA PRO A 253 -12.41 -6.93 9.59
C PRO A 253 -12.62 -6.64 8.09
N VAL A 254 -12.02 -5.57 7.62
CA VAL A 254 -11.95 -5.22 6.19
C VAL A 254 -11.34 -6.39 5.40
N ASN A 255 -11.81 -6.62 4.18
CA ASN A 255 -11.53 -7.77 3.32
C ASN A 255 -12.18 -9.10 3.74
N SER A 256 -13.03 -9.12 4.76
CA SER A 256 -13.91 -10.26 5.01
C SER A 256 -14.88 -10.42 3.84
N THR A 257 -15.37 -11.63 3.62
CA THR A 257 -16.30 -11.94 2.52
C THR A 257 -17.67 -12.31 3.07
N LEU A 258 -18.71 -11.65 2.59
CA LEU A 258 -20.10 -12.00 2.81
C LEU A 258 -20.64 -12.79 1.61
N LEU A 259 -21.22 -13.96 1.87
CA LEU A 259 -21.72 -14.84 0.82
C LEU A 259 -23.19 -14.58 0.52
N ASN A 260 -23.56 -14.61 -0.77
CA ASN A 260 -24.94 -14.47 -1.26
C ASN A 260 -25.65 -13.22 -0.73
N ALA A 261 -24.92 -12.12 -0.56
CA ALA A 261 -25.43 -10.86 -0.04
C ALA A 261 -26.36 -10.19 -1.06
N ILE A 262 -27.50 -9.69 -0.60
CA ILE A 262 -28.36 -8.84 -1.43
C ILE A 262 -27.90 -7.40 -1.24
N VAL A 263 -27.43 -6.78 -2.33
CA VAL A 263 -26.92 -5.40 -2.29
C VAL A 263 -27.67 -4.52 -3.30
N PRO A 264 -27.96 -3.25 -2.97
CA PRO A 264 -28.54 -2.34 -3.95
C PRO A 264 -27.51 -2.04 -5.03
N CYS A 265 -28.00 -1.87 -6.26
CA CYS A 265 -27.14 -1.67 -7.40
C CYS A 265 -27.80 -0.76 -8.43
N ILE A 266 -26.99 0.07 -9.09
CA ILE A 266 -27.43 1.02 -10.09
C ILE A 266 -26.37 1.16 -11.19
N ARG A 267 -26.81 1.04 -12.44
CA ARG A 267 -26.01 1.28 -13.64
C ARG A 267 -26.55 2.48 -14.39
N ILE A 268 -25.78 3.56 -14.41
CA ILE A 268 -26.09 4.73 -15.23
C ILE A 268 -25.73 4.39 -16.68
N ASN A 269 -26.70 4.50 -17.57
CA ASN A 269 -26.56 4.17 -18.99
C ASN A 269 -26.15 5.41 -19.81
N SER A 270 -26.74 6.57 -19.51
CA SER A 270 -26.38 7.84 -20.15
C SER A 270 -26.86 9.06 -19.36
N ILE A 271 -26.17 10.18 -19.54
CA ILE A 271 -26.57 11.51 -19.09
C ILE A 271 -26.55 12.42 -20.31
N SER A 272 -27.58 13.25 -20.46
CA SER A 272 -27.67 14.24 -21.53
C SER A 272 -28.19 15.55 -20.97
N TRP A 273 -27.54 16.66 -21.30
CA TRP A 273 -27.92 17.99 -20.83
C TRP A 273 -28.59 18.77 -21.96
N ALA A 274 -29.67 19.48 -21.65
CA ALA A 274 -30.37 20.30 -22.60
C ALA A 274 -29.50 21.49 -23.02
N MET A 275 -29.30 21.64 -24.33
CA MET A 275 -28.50 22.71 -24.93
C MET A 275 -29.38 23.84 -25.49
N SER A 276 -30.70 23.62 -25.55
CA SER A 276 -31.70 24.56 -26.05
C SER A 276 -33.06 24.42 -25.33
N GLU A 277 -33.93 25.44 -25.41
CA GLU A 277 -35.25 25.43 -24.73
C GLU A 277 -36.16 24.35 -25.31
N GLU A 278 -36.02 24.11 -26.62
CA GLU A 278 -36.77 23.11 -27.38
C GLU A 278 -36.46 21.67 -26.93
N GLU A 279 -35.29 21.45 -26.32
CA GLU A 279 -34.90 20.14 -25.76
C GLU A 279 -35.52 19.87 -24.39
N THR A 280 -36.10 20.88 -23.73
CA THR A 280 -36.74 20.69 -22.42
C THR A 280 -38.22 20.37 -22.53
N THR A 281 -38.67 19.37 -21.77
CA THR A 281 -40.06 18.94 -21.74
C THR A 281 -40.86 19.73 -20.71
N LEU A 282 -42.19 19.65 -20.77
CA LEU A 282 -43.06 20.24 -19.74
C LEU A 282 -42.73 19.67 -18.34
N ASP A 283 -42.40 18.38 -18.27
CA ASP A 283 -42.00 17.68 -17.06
C ASP A 283 -40.73 18.27 -16.43
N ASP A 284 -39.78 18.70 -17.26
CA ASP A 284 -38.55 19.36 -16.79
C ASP A 284 -38.82 20.68 -16.09
N ARG A 285 -39.91 21.38 -16.50
CA ARG A 285 -40.32 22.63 -15.88
C ARG A 285 -40.85 22.44 -14.45
N LEU A 286 -41.20 21.24 -14.02
CA LEU A 286 -41.60 20.99 -12.63
C LEU A 286 -40.49 21.29 -11.63
N LEU A 287 -39.23 21.05 -12.02
CA LEU A 287 -38.06 21.43 -11.23
C LEU A 287 -38.06 22.93 -10.94
N VAL A 288 -38.65 23.71 -11.85
CA VAL A 288 -38.68 25.17 -11.78
C VAL A 288 -39.94 25.71 -11.14
N GLU A 289 -41.08 25.23 -11.60
CA GLU A 289 -42.39 25.81 -11.27
C GLU A 289 -42.93 25.27 -9.95
N GLN A 290 -42.63 24.01 -9.62
CA GLN A 290 -43.21 23.31 -8.46
C GLN A 290 -42.19 22.41 -7.75
N PRO A 291 -41.00 22.93 -7.39
CA PRO A 291 -39.94 22.12 -6.78
C PRO A 291 -40.38 21.46 -5.47
N ASP A 292 -41.29 22.11 -4.73
CA ASP A 292 -41.84 21.63 -3.46
C ASP A 292 -42.61 20.30 -3.62
N LYS A 293 -43.06 19.95 -4.84
CA LYS A 293 -43.74 18.67 -5.13
C LYS A 293 -42.80 17.52 -5.45
N LEU A 294 -41.53 17.80 -5.74
CA LEU A 294 -40.54 16.78 -6.06
C LEU A 294 -39.95 16.15 -4.80
N SER A 295 -39.93 16.91 -3.70
CA SER A 295 -39.37 16.49 -2.42
C SER A 295 -40.38 15.75 -1.55
N LEU A 296 -39.93 14.68 -0.88
CA LEU A 296 -40.69 13.97 0.14
C LEU A 296 -40.79 14.74 1.46
N VAL A 297 -39.90 15.70 1.68
CA VAL A 297 -39.77 16.48 2.93
C VAL A 297 -40.04 17.97 2.74
N GLY A 298 -40.40 18.40 1.52
CA GLY A 298 -40.67 19.79 1.16
C GLY A 298 -39.41 20.64 0.92
N ASN A 299 -38.25 20.04 0.69
CA ASN A 299 -37.03 20.74 0.33
C ASN A 299 -37.05 21.16 -1.14
N SER A 300 -36.76 22.44 -1.41
CA SER A 300 -36.65 22.95 -2.76
C SER A 300 -35.18 23.07 -3.17
N LEU A 301 -34.85 22.70 -4.41
CA LEU A 301 -33.56 23.01 -5.02
C LEU A 301 -33.27 24.53 -5.03
N SER A 302 -34.31 25.36 -4.96
CA SER A 302 -34.24 26.83 -4.90
C SER A 302 -33.68 27.39 -3.59
N ASP A 303 -33.78 26.61 -2.51
CA ASP A 303 -33.39 27.04 -1.17
C ASP A 303 -31.89 26.89 -0.92
N TYR A 304 -31.20 26.16 -1.80
CA TYR A 304 -29.77 25.87 -1.68
C TYR A 304 -28.90 26.94 -2.37
N TYR A 305 -27.74 27.22 -1.78
CA TYR A 305 -26.75 28.20 -2.25
C TYR A 305 -25.44 27.52 -2.65
N ILE A 306 -25.42 26.19 -2.76
CA ILE A 306 -24.22 25.39 -2.98
C ILE A 306 -24.26 24.81 -4.39
N SER A 307 -23.25 25.13 -5.21
CA SER A 307 -23.04 24.50 -6.51
C SER A 307 -23.01 22.97 -6.39
N GLY A 308 -23.70 22.29 -7.30
CA GLY A 308 -23.80 20.84 -7.34
C GLY A 308 -25.04 20.28 -6.64
N ALA A 309 -25.80 21.10 -5.91
CA ALA A 309 -27.14 20.71 -5.48
C ALA A 309 -27.96 20.29 -6.70
N ALA A 310 -28.56 19.11 -6.66
CA ALA A 310 -29.26 18.54 -7.80
C ALA A 310 -30.52 17.78 -7.38
N ALA A 311 -31.36 17.46 -8.34
CA ALA A 311 -32.52 16.61 -8.15
C ALA A 311 -32.77 15.77 -9.41
N ALA A 312 -33.03 14.47 -9.24
CA ALA A 312 -33.46 13.56 -10.31
C ALA A 312 -34.84 13.00 -9.99
N PHE A 313 -35.78 13.04 -10.94
CA PHE A 313 -37.18 12.70 -10.69
C PHE A 313 -37.92 12.21 -11.96
N ASP A 314 -39.02 11.49 -11.74
CA ASP A 314 -40.02 11.16 -12.76
C ASP A 314 -41.30 11.95 -12.48
N ALA A 315 -41.63 12.90 -13.35
CA ALA A 315 -42.83 13.71 -13.24
C ALA A 315 -44.13 12.89 -13.28
N ASN A 316 -44.12 11.74 -13.96
CA ASN A 316 -45.30 10.90 -14.16
C ASN A 316 -45.47 9.88 -13.03
N ASN A 317 -44.46 9.74 -12.16
CA ASN A 317 -44.42 8.76 -11.09
C ASN A 317 -43.83 9.37 -9.81
N LEU A 318 -44.38 10.52 -9.41
CA LEU A 318 -44.11 11.11 -8.10
C LEU A 318 -44.76 10.26 -7.00
N ASN A 319 -44.21 10.33 -5.77
CA ASN A 319 -44.78 9.59 -4.66
C ASN A 319 -46.23 10.05 -4.40
N ILE A 320 -47.17 9.16 -4.63
CA ILE A 320 -48.58 9.33 -4.27
C ILE A 320 -48.77 8.54 -2.99
N TYR A 321 -49.33 9.19 -1.96
CA TYR A 321 -49.67 8.57 -0.68
C TYR A 321 -50.33 7.20 -0.89
N ASN A 322 -49.58 6.13 -0.63
CA ASN A 322 -50.01 4.76 -0.83
C ASN A 322 -49.79 3.94 0.43
N ILE A 323 -50.89 3.60 1.09
CA ILE A 323 -50.89 2.81 2.32
C ILE A 323 -50.53 1.34 2.10
N ASN A 324 -50.53 0.87 0.85
CA ASN A 324 -50.18 -0.51 0.53
C ASN A 324 -48.66 -0.64 0.37
N ALA A 325 -48.12 -1.75 0.88
CA ALA A 325 -46.71 -2.09 0.72
C ALA A 325 -46.29 -2.01 -0.77
N PRO A 326 -45.10 -1.48 -1.06
CA PRO A 326 -44.61 -1.37 -2.43
C PRO A 326 -44.33 -2.77 -3.00
N ASN A 327 -44.73 -2.99 -4.25
CA ASN A 327 -44.39 -4.22 -4.96
C ASN A 327 -42.89 -4.22 -5.32
N PRO A 328 -42.22 -5.38 -5.25
CA PRO A 328 -40.85 -5.50 -5.74
C PRO A 328 -40.75 -5.17 -7.23
N THR A 329 -39.86 -4.24 -7.59
CA THR A 329 -39.69 -3.76 -8.96
C THR A 329 -38.22 -3.60 -9.32
N ILE A 330 -37.93 -3.62 -10.62
CA ILE A 330 -36.67 -3.12 -11.19
C ILE A 330 -37.03 -1.83 -11.91
N PHE A 331 -36.21 -0.80 -11.75
CA PHE A 331 -36.35 0.42 -12.55
C PHE A 331 -35.41 0.33 -13.76
N SER A 332 -35.93 0.60 -14.94
CA SER A 332 -35.12 0.81 -16.13
C SER A 332 -35.81 1.87 -16.98
N GLY A 333 -35.33 3.10 -16.90
CA GLY A 333 -36.01 4.24 -17.48
C GLY A 333 -35.14 5.47 -17.53
N THR A 334 -35.78 6.60 -17.86
CA THR A 334 -35.14 7.90 -17.95
C THR A 334 -35.83 8.86 -16.99
N LEU A 335 -35.04 9.56 -16.17
CA LEU A 335 -35.49 10.61 -15.27
C LEU A 335 -35.06 11.98 -15.78
N SER A 336 -35.83 13.00 -15.43
CA SER A 336 -35.40 14.39 -15.51
C SER A 336 -34.36 14.65 -14.41
N VAL A 337 -33.31 15.41 -14.73
CA VAL A 337 -32.30 15.84 -13.75
C VAL A 337 -32.08 17.34 -13.87
N GLY A 338 -32.06 18.04 -12.74
CA GLY A 338 -31.63 19.43 -12.67
C GLY A 338 -30.49 19.61 -11.69
N LEU A 339 -29.54 20.48 -12.02
CA LEU A 339 -28.33 20.74 -11.24
C LEU A 339 -28.08 22.24 -11.13
N LEU A 340 -27.88 22.71 -9.90
CA LEU A 340 -27.50 24.09 -9.59
C LEU A 340 -26.00 24.28 -9.89
N LEU A 341 -25.66 25.04 -10.92
CA LEU A 341 -24.27 25.30 -11.27
C LEU A 341 -23.68 26.40 -10.39
N ASP A 342 -24.40 27.51 -10.27
CA ASP A 342 -24.01 28.65 -9.46
C ASP A 342 -25.23 29.51 -9.10
N ARG A 343 -25.09 30.27 -8.02
CA ARG A 343 -26.02 31.31 -7.64
C ARG A 343 -25.28 32.63 -7.61
N GLN A 344 -25.61 33.49 -8.56
CA GLN A 344 -24.91 34.75 -8.78
C GLN A 344 -25.88 35.93 -8.73
N ARG A 345 -25.33 37.15 -8.76
CA ARG A 345 -26.16 38.35 -8.85
C ARG A 345 -26.95 38.35 -10.14
N THR A 346 -28.20 38.80 -10.08
CA THR A 346 -29.09 38.87 -11.25
C THR A 346 -28.46 39.65 -12.39
N THR A 347 -28.23 38.99 -13.51
CA THR A 347 -27.73 39.59 -14.76
C THR A 347 -28.88 39.77 -15.76
N THR A 348 -28.68 40.63 -16.77
CA THR A 348 -29.59 40.73 -17.92
C THR A 348 -28.78 40.51 -19.20
N PRO A 349 -28.95 39.38 -19.92
CA PRO A 349 -29.90 38.28 -19.65
C PRO A 349 -29.51 37.46 -18.41
N LEU A 350 -30.47 36.72 -17.87
CA LEU A 350 -30.27 35.88 -16.69
C LEU A 350 -29.20 34.83 -16.96
N CYS A 351 -28.35 34.55 -15.97
CA CYS A 351 -27.32 33.51 -16.02
C CYS A 351 -26.25 33.66 -17.10
N MET A 352 -26.09 34.85 -17.68
CA MET A 352 -25.02 35.15 -18.64
C MET A 352 -23.73 35.60 -17.96
N GLY A 353 -22.58 35.26 -18.55
CA GLY A 353 -21.27 35.70 -18.07
C GLY A 353 -20.86 35.09 -16.73
N GLN A 354 -21.27 33.84 -16.48
CA GLN A 354 -20.88 33.15 -15.26
C GLN A 354 -19.36 33.06 -15.14
N ASN A 355 -18.86 33.27 -13.92
CA ASN A 355 -17.48 32.94 -13.59
C ASN A 355 -17.27 31.43 -13.72
N ALA A 356 -16.01 31.01 -13.78
CA ALA A 356 -15.69 29.60 -13.67
C ALA A 356 -16.34 29.01 -12.40
N THR A 357 -17.13 27.97 -12.57
CA THR A 357 -17.79 27.25 -11.48
C THR A 357 -16.93 26.06 -11.04
N ALA A 358 -17.37 25.34 -10.01
CA ALA A 358 -16.75 24.06 -9.67
C ALA A 358 -16.77 23.06 -10.84
N PHE A 359 -17.64 23.26 -11.85
CA PHE A 359 -17.84 22.38 -13.01
C PHE A 359 -17.11 22.83 -14.28
N GLY A 360 -16.27 23.85 -14.18
CA GLY A 360 -15.47 24.37 -15.30
C GLY A 360 -15.87 25.78 -15.73
N PRO A 361 -15.51 26.20 -16.96
CA PRO A 361 -15.83 27.54 -17.47
C PRO A 361 -17.34 27.82 -17.48
N GLY A 362 -17.75 28.99 -16.98
CA GLY A 362 -19.16 29.37 -16.85
C GLY A 362 -19.87 29.68 -18.17
N ASP A 363 -19.15 29.72 -19.29
CA ASP A 363 -19.68 29.93 -20.65
C ASP A 363 -19.83 28.63 -21.44
N ARG A 364 -19.62 27.47 -20.79
CA ARG A 364 -19.69 26.16 -21.45
C ARG A 364 -21.09 25.80 -21.96
N TYR A 365 -22.14 26.26 -21.26
CA TYR A 365 -23.51 25.93 -21.59
C TYR A 365 -24.25 27.17 -22.06
N ASN A 366 -24.93 27.07 -23.20
CA ASN A 366 -25.59 28.21 -23.83
C ASN A 366 -26.94 28.56 -23.18
N GLN A 367 -27.48 27.66 -22.37
CA GLN A 367 -28.78 27.83 -21.75
C GLN A 367 -28.77 27.41 -20.29
N TYR A 368 -29.33 28.30 -19.47
CA TYR A 368 -29.53 28.09 -18.05
C TYR A 368 -31.00 28.40 -17.73
N TYR A 369 -31.58 27.58 -16.87
CA TYR A 369 -32.88 27.88 -16.29
C TYR A 369 -32.68 28.73 -15.04
N ASN A 370 -33.50 29.75 -14.87
CA ASN A 370 -33.58 30.50 -13.63
C ASN A 370 -34.97 30.35 -13.02
N LEU A 371 -35.01 30.21 -11.71
CA LEU A 371 -36.25 30.10 -10.97
C LEU A 371 -36.94 31.47 -10.81
N PRO A 372 -38.27 31.55 -10.98
CA PRO A 372 -39.04 32.75 -10.68
C PRO A 372 -38.96 33.19 -9.21
N ARG A 373 -38.54 32.30 -8.30
CA ARG A 373 -38.37 32.60 -6.85
C ARG A 373 -37.04 33.32 -6.51
N GLY A 374 -36.20 33.64 -7.50
CA GLY A 374 -35.05 34.52 -7.28
C GLY A 374 -35.52 35.84 -6.69
N ASN A 375 -34.87 36.30 -5.62
CA ASN A 375 -35.03 37.70 -5.21
C ASN A 375 -34.44 38.59 -6.33
N SER A 376 -34.76 39.89 -6.35
CA SER A 376 -34.24 40.82 -7.37
C SER A 376 -32.70 40.88 -7.45
N TRP A 377 -32.00 40.30 -6.48
CA TRP A 377 -30.56 40.42 -6.30
C TRP A 377 -29.80 39.19 -6.78
N ASP A 378 -30.40 38.00 -6.72
CA ASP A 378 -29.74 36.73 -7.04
C ASP A 378 -30.55 35.90 -8.06
N CYS A 379 -29.86 35.38 -9.08
CA CYS A 379 -30.37 34.36 -9.98
C CYS A 379 -29.68 33.03 -9.72
N ALA A 380 -30.46 31.95 -9.63
CA ALA A 380 -29.96 30.60 -9.47
C ALA A 380 -29.92 29.94 -10.85
N CYS A 381 -28.74 29.51 -11.28
CA CYS A 381 -28.50 29.04 -12.63
C CYS A 381 -28.48 27.51 -12.65
N TYR A 382 -29.55 26.95 -13.21
CA TYR A 382 -29.74 25.51 -13.29
C TYR A 382 -29.41 24.99 -14.69
N LEU A 383 -28.75 23.85 -14.73
CA LEU A 383 -28.69 23.01 -15.91
C LEU A 383 -29.76 21.92 -15.77
N VAL A 384 -30.44 21.63 -16.87
CA VAL A 384 -31.50 20.62 -16.93
C VAL A 384 -31.10 19.57 -17.95
N GLY A 385 -31.43 18.32 -17.68
CA GLY A 385 -31.07 17.20 -18.53
C GLY A 385 -31.92 15.97 -18.27
N LYS A 386 -31.50 14.87 -18.89
CA LYS A 386 -32.08 13.54 -18.74
C LYS A 386 -30.99 12.56 -18.31
N ILE A 387 -31.32 11.70 -17.36
CA ILE A 387 -30.46 10.59 -16.94
C ILE A 387 -31.19 9.26 -17.15
N SER A 388 -30.57 8.36 -17.88
CA SER A 388 -31.07 7.00 -18.12
C SER A 388 -30.28 6.01 -17.29
N PHE A 389 -30.96 5.17 -16.52
CA PHE A 389 -30.30 4.17 -15.69
C PHE A 389 -31.18 2.95 -15.41
N THR A 390 -30.51 1.88 -14.99
CA THR A 390 -31.14 0.67 -14.48
C THR A 390 -30.79 0.53 -13.00
N ALA A 391 -31.79 0.31 -12.15
CA ALA A 391 -31.63 0.22 -10.70
C ALA A 391 -32.45 -0.95 -10.14
N GLY A 392 -31.86 -1.64 -9.17
CA GLY A 392 -32.42 -2.83 -8.55
C GLY A 392 -31.55 -3.30 -7.39
N VAL A 393 -31.66 -4.58 -7.05
CA VAL A 393 -30.69 -5.25 -6.19
C VAL A 393 -29.96 -6.32 -6.98
N THR A 394 -28.87 -6.85 -6.43
CA THR A 394 -28.24 -8.05 -6.96
C THR A 394 -27.91 -9.01 -5.82
N THR A 395 -28.09 -10.30 -6.05
CA THR A 395 -27.63 -11.35 -5.15
C THR A 395 -26.16 -11.65 -5.46
N SER A 396 -25.28 -10.91 -4.81
CA SER A 396 -23.83 -11.06 -4.95
C SER A 396 -23.37 -12.35 -4.32
N ARG A 397 -22.75 -13.23 -5.12
CA ARG A 397 -22.15 -14.48 -4.61
C ARG A 397 -21.03 -14.20 -3.60
N LEU A 398 -20.26 -13.14 -3.83
CA LEU A 398 -19.11 -12.73 -3.04
C LEU A 398 -19.13 -11.21 -2.90
N SER A 399 -19.56 -10.71 -1.75
CA SER A 399 -19.39 -9.31 -1.38
C SER A 399 -18.24 -9.16 -0.40
N THR A 400 -17.40 -8.15 -0.58
CA THR A 400 -16.25 -7.92 0.29
C THR A 400 -16.49 -6.73 1.20
N TYR A 401 -16.14 -6.85 2.47
CA TYR A 401 -16.15 -5.74 3.41
C TYR A 401 -15.06 -4.73 3.03
N VAL A 402 -15.44 -3.59 2.47
CA VAL A 402 -14.51 -2.48 2.15
C VAL A 402 -14.32 -1.53 3.33
N SER A 403 -15.22 -1.62 4.31
CA SER A 403 -15.09 -1.05 5.65
C SER A 403 -15.82 -1.97 6.66
N PRO A 404 -15.70 -1.78 7.98
CA PRO A 404 -16.38 -2.61 8.98
C PRO A 404 -17.91 -2.76 8.80
N ARG A 405 -18.55 -1.80 8.13
CA ARG A 405 -20.01 -1.77 7.93
C ARG A 405 -20.43 -1.67 6.47
N ILE A 406 -19.50 -1.84 5.53
CA ILE A 406 -19.80 -1.62 4.12
C ILE A 406 -19.32 -2.84 3.36
N VAL A 407 -20.28 -3.52 2.75
CA VAL A 407 -20.00 -4.62 1.82
C VAL A 407 -20.19 -4.13 0.39
N GLU A 408 -19.35 -4.62 -0.51
CA GLU A 408 -19.39 -4.27 -1.92
C GLU A 408 -19.35 -5.52 -2.80
N ASP A 409 -20.22 -5.58 -3.79
CA ASP A 409 -20.21 -6.63 -4.80
C ASP A 409 -18.96 -6.55 -5.69
N GLN A 410 -18.37 -7.71 -5.93
CA GLN A 410 -17.13 -7.90 -6.68
C GLN A 410 -17.40 -8.26 -8.15
N THR A 411 -18.65 -8.51 -8.53
CA THR A 411 -19.07 -8.85 -9.90
C THR A 411 -18.93 -7.62 -10.81
N PRO A 412 -18.24 -7.66 -11.96
CA PRO A 412 -18.17 -6.52 -12.87
C PRO A 412 -19.56 -5.96 -13.20
N ILE A 413 -19.72 -4.63 -13.23
CA ILE A 413 -21.05 -3.99 -13.36
C ILE A 413 -21.83 -4.42 -14.62
N ASP A 414 -21.12 -4.79 -15.69
CA ASP A 414 -21.71 -5.26 -16.94
C ASP A 414 -22.23 -6.71 -16.86
N GLU A 415 -21.76 -7.47 -15.87
CA GLU A 415 -22.16 -8.85 -15.60
C GLU A 415 -23.20 -8.96 -14.47
N VAL A 416 -23.50 -7.85 -13.79
CA VAL A 416 -24.49 -7.81 -12.71
C VAL A 416 -25.89 -8.13 -13.23
N VAL A 417 -26.54 -9.08 -12.58
CA VAL A 417 -27.96 -9.39 -12.79
C VAL A 417 -28.78 -8.56 -11.80
N PHE A 418 -29.62 -7.68 -12.34
CA PHE A 418 -30.55 -6.88 -11.55
C PHE A 418 -31.80 -7.68 -11.20
N GLU A 419 -32.16 -7.66 -9.93
CA GLU A 419 -33.31 -8.34 -9.35
C GLU A 419 -34.28 -7.30 -8.75
N PRO A 420 -35.59 -7.60 -8.72
CA PRO A 420 -36.58 -6.68 -8.19
C PRO A 420 -36.49 -6.55 -6.67
N SER A 421 -36.72 -5.35 -6.14
CA SER A 421 -36.80 -5.10 -4.70
C SER A 421 -37.92 -4.09 -4.38
N PRO A 422 -38.60 -4.23 -3.23
CA PRO A 422 -39.68 -3.32 -2.82
C PRO A 422 -39.18 -1.89 -2.57
N TRP A 423 -37.87 -1.70 -2.35
CA TRP A 423 -37.26 -0.41 -2.02
C TRP A 423 -36.76 0.37 -3.23
N VAL A 424 -36.78 -0.22 -4.43
CA VAL A 424 -36.26 0.43 -5.64
C VAL A 424 -37.04 1.71 -5.96
N GLN A 425 -38.36 1.63 -6.02
CA GLN A 425 -39.20 2.80 -6.35
C GLN A 425 -39.20 3.85 -5.21
N PRO A 426 -39.35 3.50 -3.92
CA PRO A 426 -39.22 4.47 -2.85
C PRO A 426 -37.84 5.14 -2.77
N ALA A 427 -36.75 4.40 -3.06
CA ALA A 427 -35.41 4.97 -3.14
C ALA A 427 -35.29 6.00 -4.29
N ILE A 428 -35.92 5.74 -5.43
CA ILE A 428 -35.98 6.70 -6.54
C ILE A 428 -36.76 7.95 -6.15
N TRP A 429 -37.88 7.82 -5.43
CA TRP A 429 -38.64 8.97 -4.93
C TRP A 429 -37.84 9.84 -3.96
N ALA A 430 -36.86 9.28 -3.25
CA ALA A 430 -35.99 10.02 -2.33
C ALA A 430 -34.81 10.73 -3.01
N LEU A 431 -34.58 10.51 -4.32
CA LEU A 431 -33.45 11.12 -5.04
C LEU A 431 -33.45 12.66 -4.98
N PRO A 432 -34.58 13.37 -5.18
CA PRO A 432 -34.59 14.83 -5.11
C PRO A 432 -34.07 15.36 -3.76
N ASP A 433 -34.39 14.68 -2.65
CA ASP A 433 -33.96 15.11 -1.33
C ASP A 433 -32.49 14.80 -1.06
N LEU A 434 -32.06 13.59 -1.42
CA LEU A 434 -30.70 13.14 -1.14
C LEU A 434 -29.66 13.81 -2.03
N MET A 435 -30.01 14.12 -3.27
CA MET A 435 -29.14 14.85 -4.18
C MET A 435 -28.97 16.33 -3.79
N LEU A 436 -29.82 16.87 -2.91
CA LEU A 436 -29.63 18.18 -2.27
C LEU A 436 -28.78 18.06 -0.99
N LEU A 437 -29.03 17.02 -0.18
CA LEU A 437 -28.37 16.82 1.10
C LEU A 437 -26.90 16.39 0.96
N ILE A 438 -26.59 15.45 0.08
CA ILE A 438 -25.24 14.87 -0.05
C ILE A 438 -24.19 15.93 -0.39
N PRO A 439 -24.38 16.82 -1.38
CA PRO A 439 -23.41 17.89 -1.66
C PRO A 439 -23.25 18.85 -0.47
N SER A 440 -24.34 19.10 0.26
CA SER A 440 -24.34 19.97 1.45
C SER A 440 -23.54 19.38 2.62
N LEU A 441 -23.43 18.04 2.72
CA LEU A 441 -22.58 17.37 3.69
C LEU A 441 -21.08 17.47 3.35
N ASN A 442 -20.74 17.70 2.08
CA ASN A 442 -19.35 17.80 1.58
C ASN A 442 -18.45 16.63 2.03
N ALA A 443 -19.01 15.42 2.08
CA ALA A 443 -18.33 14.21 2.54
C ALA A 443 -17.90 13.27 1.40
N SER A 444 -18.38 13.52 0.17
CA SER A 444 -18.13 12.70 -1.00
C SER A 444 -16.95 13.23 -1.84
N GLN A 445 -16.27 12.32 -2.54
CA GLN A 445 -15.11 12.64 -3.39
C GLN A 445 -15.50 12.78 -4.87
N PHE A 446 -16.56 13.52 -5.14
CA PHE A 446 -17.01 13.69 -6.53
C PHE A 446 -16.03 14.54 -7.34
N PRO A 447 -15.72 14.15 -8.59
CA PRO A 447 -14.97 15.01 -9.48
C PRO A 447 -15.86 16.19 -9.87
N THR A 448 -15.45 17.41 -9.54
CA THR A 448 -16.24 18.61 -9.88
C THR A 448 -15.73 19.25 -11.16
N TRP A 449 -14.42 19.50 -11.28
CA TRP A 449 -13.88 20.28 -12.39
C TRP A 449 -13.99 19.59 -13.76
N ASP A 450 -14.67 20.26 -14.69
CA ASP A 450 -14.83 19.86 -16.10
C ASP A 450 -15.42 18.45 -16.30
N ASN A 451 -16.21 17.99 -15.32
CA ASN A 451 -16.65 16.59 -15.27
C ASN A 451 -18.06 16.43 -14.71
N LEU A 452 -18.99 17.20 -15.27
CA LEU A 452 -20.37 17.26 -14.80
C LEU A 452 -21.08 15.91 -14.84
N ASP A 453 -20.83 15.12 -15.88
CA ASP A 453 -21.46 13.81 -16.06
C ASP A 453 -21.03 12.85 -14.94
N LEU A 454 -19.74 12.74 -14.64
CA LEU A 454 -19.27 11.87 -13.56
C LEU A 454 -19.69 12.39 -12.18
N TYR A 455 -19.80 13.71 -12.00
CA TYR A 455 -20.38 14.29 -10.79
C TYR A 455 -21.82 13.82 -10.59
N THR A 456 -22.68 14.02 -11.59
CA THR A 456 -24.10 13.67 -11.53
C THR A 456 -24.30 12.16 -11.43
N GLU A 457 -23.50 11.37 -12.16
CA GLU A 457 -23.48 9.91 -12.08
C GLU A 457 -23.16 9.43 -10.66
N GLY A 458 -22.09 9.98 -10.07
CA GLY A 458 -21.69 9.69 -8.69
C GLY A 458 -22.75 10.08 -7.69
N LEU A 459 -23.33 11.28 -7.84
CA LEU A 459 -24.34 11.80 -6.92
C LEU A 459 -25.64 10.97 -6.95
N VAL A 460 -26.16 10.64 -8.14
CA VAL A 460 -27.36 9.80 -8.29
C VAL A 460 -27.11 8.40 -7.74
N ARG A 461 -25.93 7.82 -8.04
CA ARG A 461 -25.54 6.51 -7.50
C ARG A 461 -25.54 6.49 -5.98
N GLN A 462 -24.84 7.45 -5.35
CA GLN A 462 -24.74 7.51 -3.90
C GLN A 462 -26.10 7.78 -3.24
N ALA A 463 -26.91 8.66 -3.82
CA ALA A 463 -28.26 8.94 -3.35
C ALA A 463 -29.15 7.69 -3.40
N TYR A 464 -29.17 6.98 -4.53
CA TYR A 464 -29.97 5.76 -4.69
C TYR A 464 -29.58 4.67 -3.69
N LEU A 465 -28.28 4.32 -3.65
CA LEU A 465 -27.78 3.24 -2.78
C LEU A 465 -28.08 3.55 -1.31
N ALA A 466 -27.85 4.80 -0.89
CA ALA A 466 -28.06 5.17 0.49
C ALA A 466 -29.55 5.30 0.87
N ALA A 467 -30.41 5.71 -0.06
CA ALA A 467 -31.86 5.67 0.13
C ALA A 467 -32.34 4.24 0.37
N TRP A 468 -31.88 3.32 -0.48
CA TRP A 468 -32.21 1.91 -0.38
C TRP A 468 -31.73 1.34 0.96
N ASP A 469 -30.49 1.63 1.37
CA ASP A 469 -29.93 1.17 2.64
C ASP A 469 -30.73 1.70 3.85
N ALA A 470 -31.11 2.97 3.83
CA ALA A 470 -31.91 3.55 4.92
C ALA A 470 -33.32 2.94 5.01
N LEU A 471 -33.95 2.65 3.87
CA LEU A 471 -35.23 1.95 3.82
C LEU A 471 -35.07 0.51 4.33
N HIS A 472 -34.09 -0.22 3.81
CA HIS A 472 -33.81 -1.59 4.20
C HIS A 472 -33.62 -1.73 5.71
N ASP A 473 -32.73 -0.92 6.30
CA ASP A 473 -32.44 -0.93 7.74
C ASP A 473 -33.65 -0.51 8.61
N TYR A 474 -34.50 0.40 8.13
CA TYR A 474 -35.72 0.76 8.87
C TYR A 474 -36.76 -0.37 8.92
N PHE A 475 -36.83 -1.15 7.84
CA PHE A 475 -37.80 -2.23 7.64
C PHE A 475 -37.19 -3.64 7.82
N GLU A 476 -35.96 -3.77 8.30
CA GLU A 476 -35.27 -5.07 8.44
C GLU A 476 -35.99 -5.98 9.44
N GLU A 477 -36.15 -7.27 9.09
CA GLU A 477 -36.64 -8.33 9.98
C GLU A 477 -35.47 -9.16 10.55
N GLU A 478 -35.44 -9.40 11.87
CA GLU A 478 -34.32 -10.04 12.60
C GLU A 478 -34.07 -11.54 12.28
N ASN A 479 -34.89 -12.16 11.42
CA ASN A 479 -34.98 -13.63 11.34
C ASN A 479 -34.03 -14.32 10.33
N ASN A 480 -33.26 -13.58 9.52
CA ASN A 480 -32.38 -14.19 8.52
C ASN A 480 -30.90 -14.06 8.85
N SER A 481 -30.17 -15.17 8.72
CA SER A 481 -28.71 -15.20 8.92
C SER A 481 -27.97 -15.31 7.58
N TYR A 482 -27.02 -14.40 7.33
CA TYR A 482 -26.03 -14.52 6.26
C TYR A 482 -24.78 -15.25 6.74
N VAL A 483 -24.03 -15.82 5.81
CA VAL A 483 -22.76 -16.48 6.10
C VAL A 483 -21.62 -15.56 5.67
N ALA A 484 -20.73 -15.25 6.59
CA ALA A 484 -19.52 -14.49 6.33
C ALA A 484 -18.26 -15.34 6.59
N ILE A 485 -17.21 -15.07 5.82
CA ILE A 485 -15.87 -15.61 5.97
C ILE A 485 -14.99 -14.45 6.44
N PRO A 486 -14.60 -14.41 7.73
CA PRO A 486 -13.76 -13.33 8.26
C PRO A 486 -12.39 -13.33 7.58
N SER A 487 -11.87 -12.14 7.30
CA SER A 487 -10.46 -11.97 6.96
C SER A 487 -9.60 -11.98 8.22
N GLU A 488 -8.36 -12.41 8.06
CA GLU A 488 -7.31 -12.30 9.06
C GLU A 488 -6.23 -11.39 8.48
N GLN A 489 -5.85 -10.36 9.24
CA GLN A 489 -4.74 -9.50 8.86
C GLN A 489 -3.44 -10.27 9.03
N THR A 490 -2.71 -10.43 7.94
CA THR A 490 -1.41 -11.08 7.91
C THR A 490 -0.35 -10.13 7.39
N ILE A 491 0.91 -10.45 7.63
CA ILE A 491 2.04 -9.68 7.12
C ILE A 491 2.87 -10.63 6.27
N ARG A 492 2.86 -10.41 4.96
CA ARG A 492 3.58 -11.24 4.01
C ARG A 492 5.02 -10.74 3.87
N ALA A 493 5.98 -11.64 4.02
CA ALA A 493 7.36 -11.38 3.73
C ALA A 493 7.60 -11.32 2.21
N LYS A 494 8.32 -10.29 1.78
CA LYS A 494 8.84 -10.12 0.42
C LYS A 494 10.36 -10.05 0.50
N VAL A 495 11.03 -11.02 -0.12
CA VAL A 495 12.49 -11.12 -0.03
C VAL A 495 13.16 -10.58 -1.28
N SER A 496 14.10 -9.66 -1.08
CA SER A 496 14.96 -9.14 -2.14
C SER A 496 16.10 -10.13 -2.42
N PHE A 497 15.88 -11.06 -3.35
CA PHE A 497 16.87 -12.05 -3.81
C PHE A 497 18.23 -11.43 -4.16
N THR A 498 18.26 -10.24 -4.78
CA THR A 498 19.50 -9.52 -5.10
C THR A 498 20.33 -9.23 -3.85
N ARG A 499 19.69 -8.79 -2.76
CA ARG A 499 20.36 -8.51 -1.48
C ARG A 499 20.85 -9.80 -0.82
N VAL A 500 20.03 -10.85 -0.82
CA VAL A 500 20.39 -12.17 -0.27
C VAL A 500 21.60 -12.76 -0.98
N PHE A 501 21.58 -12.79 -2.31
CA PHE A 501 22.68 -13.38 -3.09
C PHE A 501 23.92 -12.48 -3.15
N ALA A 502 23.78 -11.16 -3.10
CA ALA A 502 24.91 -10.27 -2.90
C ALA A 502 25.58 -10.52 -1.54
N TRP A 503 24.79 -10.66 -0.47
CA TRP A 503 25.30 -11.04 0.85
C TRP A 503 26.03 -12.39 0.81
N LEU A 504 25.45 -13.40 0.15
CA LEU A 504 26.08 -14.72 -0.01
C LEU A 504 27.40 -14.62 -0.79
N ALA A 505 27.39 -13.93 -1.94
CA ALA A 505 28.57 -13.78 -2.78
C ALA A 505 29.74 -13.13 -2.04
N VAL A 506 29.49 -12.05 -1.28
CA VAL A 506 30.55 -11.43 -0.48
C VAL A 506 30.96 -12.36 0.67
N SER A 507 30.03 -13.06 1.31
CA SER A 507 30.34 -14.04 2.38
C SER A 507 31.25 -15.18 1.89
N LEU A 508 31.12 -15.60 0.63
CA LEU A 508 31.99 -16.61 0.01
C LEU A 508 33.42 -16.12 -0.29
N LEU A 509 33.71 -14.83 -0.16
CA LEU A 509 35.11 -14.35 -0.20
C LEU A 509 35.92 -14.82 1.01
N MET A 510 35.26 -15.13 2.13
CA MET A 510 35.93 -15.59 3.36
C MET A 510 36.63 -16.96 3.21
N PRO A 511 35.98 -18.02 2.69
CA PRO A 511 36.67 -19.28 2.42
C PRO A 511 37.76 -19.13 1.34
N LEU A 512 37.57 -18.26 0.35
CA LEU A 512 38.62 -17.95 -0.64
C LEU A 512 39.86 -17.34 0.03
N ALA A 513 39.67 -16.39 0.95
CA ALA A 513 40.76 -15.84 1.76
C ALA A 513 41.46 -16.93 2.57
N GLY A 514 40.70 -17.92 3.08
CA GLY A 514 41.27 -19.04 3.80
C GLY A 514 42.10 -20.00 2.94
N ILE A 515 41.66 -20.28 1.72
CA ILE A 515 42.41 -21.09 0.75
C ILE A 515 43.73 -20.41 0.40
N LEU A 516 43.70 -19.10 0.14
CA LEU A 516 44.91 -18.30 -0.11
C LEU A 516 45.89 -18.33 1.06
N MET A 517 45.39 -18.27 2.30
CA MET A 517 46.23 -18.39 3.50
C MET A 517 46.85 -19.78 3.66
N LEU A 518 46.13 -20.85 3.31
CA LEU A 518 46.68 -22.22 3.33
C LEU A 518 47.72 -22.43 2.23
N ALA A 519 47.52 -21.82 1.06
CA ALA A 519 48.47 -21.79 -0.04
C ALA A 519 49.78 -21.09 0.34
N LEU A 520 49.68 -19.92 0.99
CA LEU A 520 50.86 -19.19 1.49
C LEU A 520 51.71 -20.01 2.46
N ARG A 521 51.12 -20.97 3.18
CA ARG A 521 51.85 -21.86 4.09
C ARG A 521 52.47 -23.07 3.40
N GLY A 522 52.23 -23.27 2.11
CA GLY A 522 52.64 -24.48 1.38
C GLY A 522 51.93 -25.75 1.87
N ILE A 523 50.79 -25.62 2.56
CA ILE A 523 50.00 -26.76 3.06
C ILE A 523 49.12 -27.33 1.94
N VAL A 524 48.66 -26.47 1.05
CA VAL A 524 47.91 -26.84 -0.15
C VAL A 524 48.82 -26.58 -1.35
N ILE A 525 49.16 -27.64 -2.09
CA ILE A 525 49.80 -27.51 -3.39
C ILE A 525 48.70 -27.07 -4.35
N LEU A 526 48.70 -25.79 -4.74
CA LEU A 526 47.84 -25.38 -5.85
C LEU A 526 48.32 -26.10 -7.11
N PRO A 527 47.40 -26.60 -7.95
CA PRO A 527 47.74 -27.02 -9.30
C PRO A 527 48.51 -25.89 -10.00
N GLU A 528 49.61 -26.23 -10.68
CA GLU A 528 50.55 -25.29 -11.32
C GLU A 528 49.84 -24.30 -12.28
N GLU A 529 48.71 -24.71 -12.85
CA GLU A 529 47.87 -23.86 -13.70
C GLU A 529 47.16 -22.74 -12.93
N ILE A 530 46.67 -23.00 -11.71
CA ILE A 530 45.96 -21.98 -10.91
C ILE A 530 46.96 -20.95 -10.38
N GLU A 531 48.17 -21.36 -10.01
CA GLU A 531 49.23 -20.44 -9.60
C GLU A 531 49.57 -19.44 -10.72
N LYS A 532 49.70 -19.92 -11.97
CA LYS A 532 49.92 -19.10 -13.17
C LYS A 532 48.75 -18.16 -13.47
N VAL A 533 47.51 -18.62 -13.30
CA VAL A 533 46.32 -17.77 -13.50
C VAL A 533 46.22 -16.70 -12.41
N LEU A 534 46.46 -17.06 -11.15
CA LEU A 534 46.38 -16.11 -10.04
C LEU A 534 47.44 -15.01 -10.16
N THR A 535 48.68 -15.38 -10.52
CA THR A 535 49.75 -14.39 -10.78
C THR A 535 49.41 -13.51 -11.98
N ARG A 536 48.84 -14.06 -13.06
CA ARG A 536 48.43 -13.28 -14.23
C ARG A 536 47.27 -12.32 -13.92
N VAL A 537 46.26 -12.75 -13.16
CA VAL A 537 45.11 -11.92 -12.74
C VAL A 537 45.55 -10.83 -11.76
N LEU A 538 46.41 -11.16 -10.80
CA LEU A 538 47.03 -10.17 -9.91
C LEU A 538 47.82 -9.15 -10.73
N TYR A 539 48.63 -9.57 -11.69
CA TYR A 539 49.40 -8.67 -12.54
C TYR A 539 48.51 -7.78 -13.42
N SER A 540 47.41 -8.31 -13.96
CA SER A 540 46.46 -7.55 -14.79
C SER A 540 45.53 -6.61 -14.01
N LEU A 541 45.30 -6.87 -12.72
CA LEU A 541 44.60 -5.93 -11.84
C LEU A 541 45.51 -4.79 -11.34
N LEU A 542 46.84 -4.97 -11.50
CA LEU A 542 47.88 -4.06 -11.02
C LEU A 542 48.51 -3.22 -12.14
N THR A 543 48.19 -3.49 -13.41
CA THR A 543 48.57 -2.71 -14.61
C THR A 543 47.33 -2.09 -15.20
#